data_AF-A0A3C1WXU9-F1
#
_entry.id   AF-A0A3C1WXU9-F1
#
_cell.length_a   1.000
_cell.length_b   1.000
_cell.length_c   1.000
_cell.angle_alpha   90.00
_cell.angle_beta   90.00
_cell.angle_gamma   90.00
#
_symmetry.space_group_name_H-M   'P 1'
#
loop_
_entity.id
_entity.type
_entity.pdbx_description
1 polymer ?
#
loop_
_entity_poly.entity_id
_entity_poly.type
_entity_poly.pdbx_seq_one_letter_code
_entity_poly.pdbx_strand_id
1 'polypeptide(L)' 'MSTPNTLIYTPEHLWIKPIGENIYEIGITDYAQNLLGDIVFVE' A
#
# COMPACT_ATOMS: atom_id res chain seq x y z
N MET A 1 -2.28 9.85 -9.90
CA MET A 1 -2.78 8.63 -9.23
C MET A 1 -2.65 7.46 -10.19
N SER A 2 -1.66 6.61 -9.96
CA SER A 2 -1.54 5.32 -10.63
C SER A 2 -1.99 4.27 -9.63
N THR A 3 -3.16 3.67 -9.83
CA THR A 3 -3.63 2.53 -9.04
C THR A 3 -3.41 1.27 -9.87
N PRO A 4 -2.39 0.45 -9.58
CA PRO A 4 -2.23 -0.82 -10.29
C PRO A 4 -3.46 -1.70 -10.04
N ASN A 5 -4.04 -2.26 -11.10
CA ASN A 5 -5.20 -3.16 -11.04
C ASN A 5 -4.88 -4.53 -10.42
N THR A 6 -3.61 -4.81 -10.14
CA THR A 6 -3.12 -6.04 -9.53
C THR A 6 -3.07 -5.98 -8.00
N LEU A 7 -3.45 -4.84 -7.41
CA LEU A 7 -3.45 -4.62 -5.97
C LEU A 7 -4.87 -4.73 -5.42
N ILE A 8 -4.98 -5.32 -4.23
CA ILE A 8 -6.19 -5.30 -3.42
C ILE A 8 -6.06 -4.12 -2.46
N TYR A 9 -7.09 -3.29 -2.33
CA TYR A 9 -7.08 -2.09 -1.50
C TYR A 9 -8.04 -2.22 -0.33
N THR A 10 -7.69 -1.59 0.80
CA THR A 10 -8.54 -1.54 1.99
C THR A 10 -9.03 -0.11 2.27
N PRO A 11 -10.14 0.06 3.01
CA PRO A 11 -10.61 1.38 3.46
C PRO A 11 -9.59 2.14 4.32
N GLU A 12 -8.67 1.44 4.97
CA GLU A 12 -7.57 1.99 5.79
C GLU A 12 -6.39 2.50 4.96
N HIS A 13 -6.58 2.66 3.64
CA HIS A 13 -5.56 3.15 2.71
C HIS A 13 -4.31 2.25 2.62
N LEU A 14 -4.49 0.95 2.81
CA LEU A 14 -3.49 -0.07 2.57
C LEU A 14 -3.69 -0.72 1.21
N TRP A 15 -2.61 -1.23 0.63
CA TRP A 15 -2.65 -2.12 -0.52
C TRP A 15 -1.99 -3.46 -0.17
N ILE A 16 -2.47 -4.51 -0.83
CA ILE A 16 -2.00 -5.88 -0.69
C ILE A 16 -1.68 -6.40 -2.09
N LYS A 17 -0.50 -6.99 -2.25
CA LYS A 17 -0.02 -7.61 -3.50
C LYS A 17 0.36 -9.07 -3.25
N PRO A 18 -0.35 -10.04 -3.85
CA PRO A 18 0.08 -11.44 -3.78
C PRO A 18 1.36 -11.64 -4.59
N ILE A 19 2.37 -12.26 -3.99
CA ILE A 19 3.66 -12.55 -4.66
C ILE A 19 4.04 -14.03 -4.66
N GLY A 20 3.22 -14.90 -4.03
CA GLY A 20 3.45 -16.33 -4.00
C GLY A 20 2.35 -17.06 -3.25
N GLU A 21 2.55 -18.36 -3.02
CA GLU A 21 1.61 -19.17 -2.26
C GLU A 21 1.61 -18.72 -0.79
N ASN A 22 0.52 -18.08 -0.37
CA ASN A 22 0.33 -17.52 0.97
C ASN A 22 1.37 -16.44 1.38
N ILE A 23 2.00 -15.77 0.40
CA ILE A 23 2.93 -14.65 0.63
C ILE A 23 2.36 -13.39 -0.02
N TYR A 24 2.30 -12.32 0.79
CA TYR A 24 1.73 -11.04 0.40
C TYR A 24 2.69 -9.91 0.76
N GLU A 25 2.91 -8.98 -0.17
CA GLU A 25 3.49 -7.67 0.11
C GLU A 25 2.36 -6.72 0.51
N ILE A 26 2.61 -5.90 1.52
CA ILE A 26 1.66 -4.89 2.00
C ILE A 26 2.33 -3.54 2.10
N GLY A 27 1.56 -2.47 1.93
CA GLY A 27 2.03 -1.11 2.09
C GLY A 27 0.89 -0.10 2.15
N ILE A 28 1.25 1.18 2.28
CA ILE A 28 0.29 2.29 2.25
C ILE A 28 0.08 2.78 0.82
N THR A 29 -1.13 3.23 0.51
CA THR A 29 -1.48 3.80 -0.81
C THR A 29 -0.75 5.10 -1.08
N ASP A 30 -0.65 5.46 -2.37
CA ASP A 30 -0.17 6.78 -2.82
C ASP A 30 -0.99 7.92 -2.19
N TYR A 31 -2.28 7.71 -1.94
CA TYR A 31 -3.08 8.69 -1.23
C TYR A 31 -2.62 8.88 0.23
N ALA A 32 -2.40 7.79 0.96
CA ALA A 32 -1.95 7.84 2.35
C ALA A 32 -0.57 8.49 2.48
N GLN A 33 0.40 8.14 1.64
CA GLN A 33 1.75 8.73 1.73
C GLN A 33 1.74 10.23 1.42
N ASN A 34 0.94 10.70 0.46
CA ASN A 34 0.79 12.13 0.20
C ASN A 34 0.15 12.90 1.37
N LEU A 35 -0.72 12.26 2.15
CA LEU A 35 -1.29 12.87 3.37
C LEU A 35 -0.30 12.92 4.53
N LEU A 36 0.57 11.92 4.65
CA LEU A 36 1.61 11.87 5.69
C LEU A 36 2.77 12.84 5.40
N GLY A 37 3.01 13.13 4.12
CA GLY A 37 4.17 13.93 3.70
C GLY A 37 5.46 13.11 3.80
N ASP A 38 6.55 13.76 4.20
CA ASP A 38 7.85 13.09 4.30
C ASP A 38 7.87 12.10 5.47
N ILE A 39 7.89 10.81 5.15
CA ILE A 39 7.97 9.71 6.13
C ILE A 39 9.43 9.60 6.59
N VAL A 40 9.70 9.98 7.84
CA VAL A 40 11.05 9.94 8.42
C VAL A 40 11.32 8.71 9.28
N PHE A 41 10.28 7.95 9.64
CA PHE A 41 10.38 6.78 10.52
C PHE A 41 9.21 5.81 10.27
N VAL A 42 9.48 4.51 10.36
CA VAL A 42 8.52 3.40 10.33
C VAL A 42 8.98 2.37 11.37
N GLU A 43 8.06 1.85 12.18
CA GLU A 43 8.29 0.80 13.19
C GLU A 43 7.87 -0.58 12.68
#